data_AF-A0A921S017-F1
#
_entry.id   AF-A0A921S017-F1
#
_cell.length_a   1.000
_cell.length_b   1.000
_cell.length_c   1.000
_cell.angle_alpha   90.00
_cell.angle_beta   90.00
_cell.angle_gamma   90.00
#
_symmetry.space_group_name_H-M   'P 1'
#
loop_
_entity.id
_entity.type
_entity.pdbx_description
1 polymer ?
#
loop_
_entity_poly.entity_id
_entity_poly.type
_entity_poly.pdbx_seq_one_letter_code
_entity_poly.pdbx_strand_id
1 'polypeptide(L)'
;MHSLLRRVKAPAVASASPPAPAPMPMLSFPGKKALRFAGDTSAAERDSDLAVLMHARNHVVVATESAGAATATEAAAALRAYLRIIYASELMAGSKQQKLRFAWRDSSDAGTGTGTAKKKDKDKAAAAQVQEHTSLEAERAVAMFALAGELARAAAAVDRRGPEGTRRACAALSDAAGALKAAARACGAADQLCHMTEPCLATFERLMLAQALECFFERAVAGGKQPAVCSKIARQVSLDYQEVSVKLGSLQQQQQPIDKSWMPQVQAKAAYFHATASLHYARSLREEGPGSVGEAVARLRFAVSVLDAASGKTGPLGKKSPCAAAVRDAAARLRKEVEAELADAEKDNCQVYFERVPAADVLTALPALASPLVQPTAVEAVLREADGESALANGGAPTIRR
;
A
#
# COMPACT_ATOMS: atom_id res chain seq x y z
N MET A 1 -41.75 -45.69 -44.13
CA MET A 1 -41.61 -45.22 -42.74
C MET A 1 -40.17 -44.77 -42.51
N HIS A 2 -39.82 -43.54 -42.91
CA HIS A 2 -38.50 -42.96 -42.64
C HIS A 2 -38.63 -41.82 -41.64
N SER A 3 -37.89 -41.97 -40.54
CA SER A 3 -37.94 -41.18 -39.32
C SER A 3 -37.49 -39.72 -39.51
N LEU A 4 -38.33 -38.79 -39.07
CA LEU A 4 -38.04 -37.36 -38.91
C LEU A 4 -37.36 -37.13 -37.54
N LEU A 5 -36.08 -36.78 -37.52
CA LEU A 5 -35.42 -36.20 -36.34
C LEU A 5 -34.58 -34.99 -36.77
N ARG A 6 -35.15 -33.79 -36.59
CA ARG A 6 -34.40 -32.52 -36.59
C ARG A 6 -33.58 -32.44 -35.31
N ARG A 7 -32.26 -32.34 -35.43
CA ARG A 7 -31.37 -31.93 -34.33
C ARG A 7 -31.68 -30.48 -33.95
N VAL A 8 -32.21 -30.27 -32.74
CA VAL A 8 -32.28 -28.95 -32.12
C VAL A 8 -30.88 -28.59 -31.61
N LYS A 9 -30.35 -27.45 -32.06
CA LYS A 9 -29.07 -26.89 -31.63
C LYS A 9 -29.26 -26.27 -30.25
N ALA A 10 -28.50 -26.74 -29.25
CA ALA A 10 -28.49 -26.18 -27.89
C ALA A 10 -28.05 -24.71 -27.90
N PRO A 11 -28.56 -23.87 -26.98
CA PRO A 11 -28.19 -22.47 -26.90
C PRO A 11 -26.72 -22.33 -26.49
N ALA A 12 -26.03 -21.37 -27.11
CA ALA A 12 -24.66 -21.05 -26.80
C ALA A 12 -24.54 -20.61 -25.32
N VAL A 13 -23.71 -21.32 -24.56
CA VAL A 13 -23.30 -20.92 -23.21
C VAL A 13 -22.68 -19.53 -23.32
N ALA A 14 -23.26 -18.56 -22.62
CA ALA A 14 -22.75 -17.21 -22.53
C ALA A 14 -21.27 -17.26 -22.15
N SER A 15 -20.42 -16.72 -23.03
CA SER A 15 -19.00 -16.55 -22.77
C SER A 15 -18.83 -15.77 -21.47
N ALA A 16 -18.23 -16.39 -20.45
CA ALA A 16 -17.86 -15.71 -19.22
C ALA A 16 -17.07 -14.45 -19.56
N SER A 17 -17.50 -13.30 -19.05
CA SER A 17 -16.74 -12.06 -19.15
C SER A 17 -15.29 -12.32 -18.72
N PRO A 18 -14.29 -11.76 -19.42
CA PRO A 18 -12.89 -11.96 -19.06
C PRO A 18 -12.68 -11.56 -17.59
N PRO A 19 -11.85 -12.30 -16.83
CA PRO A 19 -11.59 -11.99 -15.44
C PRO A 19 -11.09 -10.55 -15.32
N ALA A 20 -11.62 -9.83 -14.33
CA ALA A 20 -11.21 -8.45 -14.05
C ALA A 20 -9.67 -8.38 -13.96
N PRO A 21 -9.04 -7.34 -14.54
CA PRO A 21 -7.59 -7.23 -14.56
C PRO A 21 -7.04 -7.26 -13.13
N ALA A 22 -5.91 -7.93 -12.95
CA ALA A 22 -5.26 -8.01 -11.65
C ALA A 22 -4.92 -6.60 -11.13
N PRO A 23 -5.15 -6.32 -9.83
CA PRO A 23 -4.85 -5.02 -9.25
C PRO A 23 -3.33 -4.78 -9.22
N MET A 24 -2.90 -3.51 -9.28
CA MET A 24 -1.48 -3.18 -9.31
C MET A 24 -0.78 -3.64 -8.03
N PRO A 25 0.45 -4.17 -8.10
CA PRO A 25 1.18 -4.61 -6.92
C PRO A 25 1.44 -3.44 -5.97
N MET A 26 1.33 -3.74 -4.68
CA MET A 26 1.70 -2.83 -3.60
C MET A 26 3.15 -3.07 -3.21
N LEU A 27 3.86 -1.99 -2.90
CA LEU A 27 5.18 -2.00 -2.31
C LEU A 27 5.05 -2.28 -0.80
N SER A 28 5.92 -3.15 -0.30
CA SER A 28 6.09 -3.46 1.13
C SER A 28 7.57 -3.31 1.48
N PHE A 29 7.89 -2.65 2.59
CA PHE A 29 9.27 -2.50 3.07
C PHE A 29 9.75 -3.77 3.78
N PRO A 30 11.09 -3.99 3.85
CA PRO A 30 11.66 -5.05 4.64
C PRO A 30 11.20 -5.00 6.10
N GLY A 31 10.69 -6.13 6.61
CA GLY A 31 10.33 -6.28 8.01
C GLY A 31 11.54 -6.48 8.93
N LYS A 32 11.29 -6.53 10.24
CA LYS A 32 12.25 -6.96 11.26
C LYS A 32 11.81 -8.30 11.82
N LYS A 33 12.74 -9.26 11.93
CA LYS A 33 12.50 -10.56 12.56
C LYS A 33 13.00 -10.55 13.99
N ALA A 34 12.12 -10.87 14.94
CA ALA A 34 12.49 -10.96 16.33
C ALA A 34 13.38 -12.18 16.55
N LEU A 35 14.43 -12.02 17.34
CA LEU A 35 15.24 -13.13 17.84
C LEU A 35 14.92 -13.35 19.32
N ARG A 36 15.22 -14.57 19.78
CA ARG A 36 15.20 -14.92 21.21
C ARG A 36 16.12 -13.96 21.98
N PHE A 37 15.84 -13.79 23.28
CA PHE A 37 16.69 -12.98 24.14
C PHE A 37 18.14 -13.44 24.07
N ALA A 38 19.07 -12.48 23.99
CA ALA A 38 20.49 -12.76 24.01
C ALA A 38 20.99 -12.79 25.47
N GLY A 39 21.48 -13.93 25.94
CA GLY A 39 22.05 -14.10 27.28
C GLY A 39 21.17 -14.85 28.28
N ASP A 40 21.62 -14.92 29.53
CA ASP A 40 20.92 -15.60 30.62
C ASP A 40 19.69 -14.80 31.07
N THR A 41 18.53 -15.46 31.05
CA THR A 41 17.23 -14.89 31.46
C THR A 41 16.68 -15.51 32.74
N SER A 42 17.45 -16.37 33.43
CA SER A 42 17.03 -17.04 34.67
C SER A 42 16.66 -16.07 35.81
N ALA A 43 17.30 -14.89 35.86
CA ALA A 43 16.94 -13.84 36.81
C ALA A 43 15.59 -13.19 36.48
N ALA A 44 15.24 -13.18 35.19
CA ALA A 44 14.04 -12.59 34.62
C ALA A 44 12.80 -13.48 34.75
N GLU A 45 13.00 -14.80 34.74
CA GLU A 45 11.94 -15.79 34.97
C GLU A 45 11.36 -15.75 36.41
N ARG A 46 12.01 -15.03 37.34
CA ARG A 46 11.54 -14.87 38.73
C ARG A 46 10.57 -13.69 38.93
N ASP A 47 10.35 -12.90 37.88
CA ASP A 47 9.40 -11.78 37.87
C ASP A 47 8.22 -12.15 36.96
N SER A 48 7.00 -12.10 37.50
CA SER A 48 5.78 -12.51 36.78
C SER A 48 5.50 -11.66 35.55
N ASP A 49 5.74 -10.36 35.62
CA ASP A 49 5.48 -9.43 34.51
C ASP A 49 6.46 -9.68 33.37
N LEU A 50 7.68 -10.04 33.75
CA LEU A 50 8.76 -10.36 32.82
C LEU A 50 8.58 -11.72 32.17
N ALA A 51 8.07 -12.72 32.90
CA ALA A 51 7.67 -14.01 32.32
C ALA A 51 6.59 -13.85 31.24
N VAL A 52 5.60 -12.97 31.47
CA VAL A 52 4.55 -12.64 30.48
C VAL A 52 5.17 -11.98 29.24
N LEU A 53 6.07 -10.99 29.42
CA LEU A 53 6.79 -10.36 28.31
C LEU A 53 7.62 -11.38 27.51
N MET A 54 8.32 -12.27 28.20
CA MET A 54 9.15 -13.30 27.58
C MET A 54 8.33 -14.30 26.76
N HIS A 55 7.20 -14.74 27.32
CA HIS A 55 6.27 -15.62 26.63
C HIS A 55 5.72 -14.97 25.35
N ALA A 56 5.28 -13.71 25.44
CA ALA A 56 4.77 -12.97 24.30
C ALA A 56 5.86 -12.75 23.23
N ARG A 57 7.10 -12.43 23.63
CA ARG A 57 8.22 -12.33 22.70
C ARG A 57 8.47 -13.65 21.97
N ASN A 58 8.48 -14.78 22.68
CA ASN A 58 8.67 -16.08 22.05
C ASN A 58 7.60 -16.36 20.98
N HIS A 59 6.35 -15.95 21.23
CA HIS A 59 5.28 -16.04 20.25
C HIS A 59 5.57 -15.18 19.00
N VAL A 60 6.12 -13.97 19.15
CA VAL A 60 6.56 -13.13 18.03
C VAL A 60 7.70 -13.77 17.24
N VAL A 61 8.69 -14.36 17.92
CA VAL A 61 9.82 -15.05 17.27
C VAL A 61 9.28 -16.17 16.37
N VAL A 62 8.42 -17.05 16.91
CA VAL A 62 7.82 -18.16 16.14
C VAL A 62 6.98 -17.64 14.97
N ALA A 63 6.16 -16.62 15.19
CA ALA A 63 5.30 -16.09 14.13
C ALA A 63 6.09 -15.43 12.99
N THR A 64 7.18 -14.72 13.31
CA THR A 64 8.01 -14.00 12.32
C THR A 64 9.05 -14.88 11.59
N GLU A 65 9.24 -16.13 12.02
CA GLU A 65 10.11 -17.11 11.34
C GLU A 65 9.46 -17.66 10.05
N SER A 66 8.14 -17.70 9.98
CA SER A 66 7.39 -18.32 8.88
C SER A 66 7.06 -17.38 7.72
N ALA A 67 7.26 -17.82 6.47
CA ALA A 67 7.03 -17.01 5.28
C ALA A 67 5.64 -17.28 4.65
N GLY A 68 4.85 -16.24 4.40
CA GLY A 68 3.56 -16.37 3.69
C GLY A 68 2.50 -15.33 4.08
N ALA A 69 1.46 -15.15 3.27
CA ALA A 69 0.42 -14.14 3.53
C ALA A 69 -0.41 -14.40 4.81
N ALA A 70 -0.82 -15.65 5.04
CA ALA A 70 -1.49 -16.06 6.26
C ALA A 70 -0.59 -15.79 7.49
N THR A 71 0.70 -16.08 7.35
CA THR A 71 1.68 -15.84 8.41
C THR A 71 1.91 -14.35 8.68
N ALA A 72 1.66 -13.45 7.72
CA ALA A 72 1.71 -11.99 7.94
C ALA A 72 0.64 -11.52 8.92
N THR A 73 -0.56 -12.06 8.78
CA THR A 73 -1.69 -11.71 9.63
C THR A 73 -1.46 -12.24 11.04
N GLU A 74 -0.95 -13.47 11.15
CA GLU A 74 -0.58 -14.10 12.44
C GLU A 74 0.58 -13.37 13.12
N ALA A 75 1.63 -13.01 12.37
CA ALA A 75 2.76 -12.23 12.89
C ALA A 75 2.31 -10.85 13.36
N ALA A 76 1.45 -10.16 12.61
CA ALA A 76 0.87 -8.89 13.04
C ALA A 76 0.03 -9.04 14.32
N ALA A 77 -0.75 -10.12 14.45
CA ALA A 77 -1.51 -10.40 15.67
C ALA A 77 -0.60 -10.65 16.88
N ALA A 78 0.46 -11.46 16.72
CA ALA A 78 1.46 -11.70 17.76
C ALA A 78 2.17 -10.40 18.19
N LEU A 79 2.54 -9.55 17.23
CA LEU A 79 3.16 -8.25 17.48
C LEU A 79 2.21 -7.29 18.21
N ARG A 80 0.92 -7.24 17.86
CA ARG A 80 -0.09 -6.47 18.61
C ARG A 80 -0.20 -6.94 20.06
N ALA A 81 -0.25 -8.25 20.30
CA ALA A 81 -0.29 -8.80 21.65
C ALA A 81 0.95 -8.43 22.48
N TYR A 82 2.13 -8.59 21.87
CA TYR A 82 3.40 -8.21 22.48
C TYR A 82 3.49 -6.71 22.80
N LEU A 83 3.08 -5.86 21.85
CA LEU A 83 3.07 -4.41 22.04
C LEU A 83 2.10 -3.98 23.14
N ARG A 84 0.91 -4.58 23.25
CA ARG A 84 0.00 -4.31 24.38
C ARG A 84 0.67 -4.55 25.73
N ILE A 85 1.43 -5.64 25.86
CA ILE A 85 2.19 -5.94 27.09
C ILE A 85 3.26 -4.88 27.34
N ILE A 86 4.03 -4.49 26.32
CA ILE A 86 5.07 -3.44 26.44
C ILE A 86 4.46 -2.08 26.86
N TYR A 87 3.30 -1.71 26.29
CA TYR A 87 2.64 -0.46 26.62
C TYR A 87 1.99 -0.47 28.01
N ALA A 88 1.49 -1.63 28.47
CA ALA A 88 0.93 -1.80 29.82
C ALA A 88 2.01 -1.95 30.91
N SER A 89 3.22 -2.35 30.54
CA SER A 89 4.28 -2.62 31.51
C SER A 89 4.78 -1.35 32.20
N GLU A 90 4.76 -1.34 33.54
CA GLU A 90 5.39 -0.30 34.37
C GLU A 90 6.92 -0.49 34.52
N LEU A 91 7.50 -1.39 33.72
CA LEU A 91 8.93 -1.75 33.74
C LEU A 91 9.87 -0.53 33.55
N MET A 92 9.36 0.59 33.02
CA MET A 92 10.06 1.86 32.91
C MET A 92 10.26 2.61 34.25
N ALA A 93 9.53 2.24 35.31
CA ALA A 93 9.52 2.94 36.61
C ALA A 93 10.42 2.29 37.67
N GLY A 94 10.95 1.09 37.43
CA GLY A 94 11.69 0.30 38.42
C GLY A 94 13.22 0.46 38.36
N SER A 95 13.85 0.73 39.50
CA SER A 95 15.32 0.85 39.68
C SER A 95 16.10 -0.48 39.58
N LYS A 96 15.42 -1.61 39.35
CA LYS A 96 16.04 -2.92 39.15
C LYS A 96 16.09 -3.24 37.66
N GLN A 97 17.02 -2.61 36.94
CA GLN A 97 17.31 -2.94 35.54
C GLN A 97 17.84 -4.38 35.44
N GLN A 98 16.96 -5.35 35.31
CA GLN A 98 17.33 -6.57 34.63
C GLN A 98 17.50 -6.22 33.15
N LYS A 99 18.73 -6.22 32.68
CA LYS A 99 19.07 -5.84 31.30
C LYS A 99 18.67 -6.97 30.35
N LEU A 100 17.37 -7.11 30.09
CA LEU A 100 16.91 -7.87 28.93
C LEU A 100 17.60 -7.31 27.70
N ARG A 101 18.19 -8.21 26.91
CA ARG A 101 18.82 -7.87 25.65
C ARG A 101 17.92 -8.36 24.52
N PHE A 102 17.22 -7.41 23.92
CA PHE A 102 16.39 -7.66 22.76
C PHE A 102 17.28 -7.71 21.52
N ALA A 103 17.00 -8.66 20.64
CA ALA A 103 17.73 -8.83 19.40
C ALA A 103 16.76 -8.92 18.22
N TRP A 104 17.06 -8.19 17.15
CA TRP A 104 16.28 -8.16 15.92
C TRP A 104 17.20 -8.35 14.72
N ARG A 105 16.67 -8.96 13.67
CA ARG A 105 17.36 -9.14 12.40
C ARG A 105 16.57 -8.46 11.29
N ASP A 106 17.27 -7.75 10.42
CA ASP A 106 16.66 -7.23 9.19
C ASP A 106 16.20 -8.37 8.28
N SER A 107 14.94 -8.34 7.83
CA SER A 107 14.46 -9.30 6.84
C SER A 107 15.08 -8.96 5.50
N SER A 108 16.04 -9.78 5.04
CA SER A 108 16.56 -9.68 3.68
C SER A 108 15.51 -10.24 2.70
N ASP A 109 14.44 -9.50 2.43
CA ASP A 109 13.64 -9.78 1.25
C ASP A 109 14.45 -9.31 0.05
N ALA A 110 15.35 -10.18 -0.41
CA ALA A 110 15.76 -10.19 -1.79
C ALA A 110 14.47 -10.35 -2.61
N GLY A 111 13.99 -9.24 -3.17
CA GLY A 111 12.79 -9.22 -3.99
C GLY A 111 12.82 -10.34 -5.02
N THR A 112 11.63 -10.82 -5.38
CA THR A 112 11.36 -11.79 -6.45
C THR A 112 11.77 -11.24 -7.83
N GLY A 113 13.07 -11.01 -8.02
CA GLY A 113 13.70 -10.76 -9.29
C GLY A 113 14.05 -12.10 -9.92
N THR A 114 13.48 -12.38 -11.09
CA THR A 114 13.79 -13.53 -11.95
C THR A 114 15.17 -13.44 -12.59
N GLY A 115 16.17 -12.97 -11.85
CA GLY A 115 17.57 -12.88 -12.26
C GLY A 115 18.40 -13.92 -11.52
N THR A 116 19.12 -14.75 -12.26
CA THR A 116 20.10 -15.70 -11.72
C THR A 116 21.23 -14.93 -11.00
N ALA A 117 21.07 -14.68 -9.71
CA ALA A 117 22.12 -14.07 -8.89
C ALA A 117 23.28 -15.06 -8.70
N LYS A 118 24.51 -14.60 -8.94
CA LYS A 118 25.74 -15.39 -8.73
C LYS A 118 25.90 -15.67 -7.23
N LYS A 119 26.36 -16.89 -6.90
CA LYS A 119 26.59 -17.41 -5.54
C LYS A 119 27.35 -16.44 -4.61
N LYS A 120 28.23 -15.61 -5.16
CA LYS A 120 29.05 -14.62 -4.44
C LYS A 120 28.28 -13.39 -3.92
N ASP A 121 27.15 -13.03 -4.56
CA ASP A 121 26.28 -11.93 -4.09
C ASP A 121 25.35 -12.40 -2.96
N LYS A 122 25.06 -13.71 -2.91
CA LYS A 122 24.25 -14.34 -1.87
C LYS A 122 24.95 -14.29 -0.50
N ASP A 123 26.28 -14.46 -0.48
CA ASP A 123 27.08 -14.45 0.75
C ASP A 123 27.32 -13.03 1.30
N LYS A 124 27.21 -11.98 0.45
CA LYS A 124 27.35 -10.57 0.86
C LYS A 124 26.01 -9.90 1.17
N ALA A 125 24.91 -10.34 0.55
CA ALA A 125 23.54 -9.93 0.87
C ALA A 125 22.99 -10.61 2.14
N ALA A 126 23.59 -11.73 2.57
CA ALA A 126 23.17 -12.51 3.73
C ALA A 126 23.84 -12.08 5.06
N ALA A 127 24.60 -10.99 5.09
CA ALA A 127 25.00 -10.35 6.35
C ALA A 127 23.81 -9.57 6.93
N ALA A 128 22.73 -10.26 7.26
CA ALA A 128 21.60 -9.66 7.97
C ALA A 128 22.12 -9.20 9.33
N GLN A 129 22.31 -7.89 9.49
CA GLN A 129 22.89 -7.31 10.69
C GLN A 129 21.93 -7.58 11.85
N VAL A 130 22.37 -8.42 12.79
CA VAL A 130 21.66 -8.60 14.06
C VAL A 130 21.93 -7.35 14.88
N GLN A 131 20.86 -6.70 15.32
CA GLN A 131 20.90 -5.48 16.12
C GLN A 131 20.35 -5.82 17.51
N GLU A 132 21.09 -5.40 18.53
CA GLU A 132 20.75 -5.64 19.93
C GLU A 132 20.53 -4.32 20.67
N HIS A 133 19.52 -4.28 21.54
CA HIS A 133 19.26 -3.14 22.43
C HIS A 133 18.70 -3.61 23.77
N THR A 134 18.76 -2.73 24.77
CA THR A 134 18.29 -3.01 26.14
C THR A 134 17.18 -2.07 26.61
N SER A 135 16.87 -1.03 25.83
CA SER A 135 15.80 -0.07 26.14
C SER A 135 14.44 -0.60 25.67
N LEU A 136 13.43 -0.48 26.53
CA LEU A 136 12.03 -0.77 26.16
C LEU A 136 11.47 0.24 25.16
N GLU A 137 11.97 1.48 25.15
CA GLU A 137 11.57 2.48 24.14
C GLU A 137 12.07 2.09 22.76
N ALA A 138 13.33 1.64 22.67
CA ALA A 138 13.88 1.09 21.43
C ALA A 138 13.10 -0.15 21.00
N GLU A 139 12.79 -1.06 21.94
CA GLU A 139 12.00 -2.25 21.66
C GLU A 139 10.60 -1.91 21.13
N ARG A 140 9.93 -0.92 21.74
CA ARG A 140 8.64 -0.42 21.28
C ARG A 140 8.73 0.13 19.86
N ALA A 141 9.74 0.95 19.55
CA ALA A 141 9.94 1.50 18.21
C ALA A 141 10.13 0.40 17.16
N VAL A 142 11.00 -0.58 17.44
CA VAL A 142 11.30 -1.69 16.52
C VAL A 142 10.11 -2.61 16.34
N ALA A 143 9.41 -2.95 17.42
CA ALA A 143 8.22 -3.79 17.34
C ALA A 143 7.07 -3.11 16.57
N MET A 144 6.90 -1.79 16.71
CA MET A 144 5.94 -1.01 15.91
C MET A 144 6.32 -1.00 14.42
N PHE A 145 7.60 -0.84 14.09
CA PHE A 145 8.08 -0.95 12.72
C PHE A 145 7.87 -2.35 12.13
N ALA A 146 8.18 -3.40 12.91
CA ALA A 146 7.94 -4.77 12.53
C ALA A 146 6.45 -5.01 12.23
N LEU A 147 5.55 -4.52 13.10
CA LEU A 147 4.11 -4.61 12.91
C LEU A 147 3.69 -3.91 11.61
N ALA A 148 4.21 -2.72 11.34
CA ALA A 148 3.92 -2.00 10.11
C ALA A 148 4.35 -2.79 8.86
N GLY A 149 5.52 -3.44 8.90
CA GLY A 149 6.01 -4.30 7.82
C GLY A 149 5.10 -5.49 7.57
N GLU A 150 4.65 -6.16 8.63
CA GLU A 150 3.72 -7.29 8.53
C GLU A 150 2.34 -6.88 8.01
N LEU A 151 1.83 -5.72 8.44
CA LEU A 151 0.57 -5.16 7.94
C LEU A 151 0.65 -4.77 6.46
N ALA A 152 1.76 -4.14 6.04
CA ALA A 152 2.00 -3.81 4.64
C ALA A 152 2.08 -5.07 3.76
N ARG A 153 2.76 -6.11 4.25
CA ARG A 153 2.89 -7.41 3.58
C ARG A 153 1.57 -8.16 3.49
N ALA A 154 0.76 -8.14 4.57
CA ALA A 154 -0.59 -8.67 4.57
C ALA A 154 -1.46 -7.94 3.52
N ALA A 155 -1.44 -6.61 3.51
CA ALA A 155 -2.20 -5.79 2.56
C ALA A 155 -1.82 -6.07 1.10
N ALA A 156 -0.52 -6.24 0.81
CA ALA A 156 -0.03 -6.55 -0.53
C ALA A 156 -0.52 -7.91 -1.04
N ALA A 157 -0.76 -8.87 -0.14
CA ALA A 157 -1.22 -10.21 -0.48
C ALA A 157 -2.75 -10.35 -0.58
N VAL A 158 -3.52 -9.35 -0.14
CA VAL A 158 -4.99 -9.38 -0.22
C VAL A 158 -5.44 -9.32 -1.68
N ASP A 159 -6.34 -10.22 -2.07
CA ASP A 159 -7.07 -10.11 -3.34
C ASP A 159 -8.01 -8.90 -3.30
N ARG A 160 -7.68 -7.86 -4.07
CA ARG A 160 -8.42 -6.60 -4.14
C ARG A 160 -9.44 -6.54 -5.28
N ARG A 161 -9.77 -7.66 -5.92
CA ARG A 161 -10.83 -7.67 -6.95
C ARG A 161 -12.23 -7.45 -6.38
N GLY A 162 -12.43 -7.71 -5.08
CA GLY A 162 -13.69 -7.49 -4.37
C GLY A 162 -13.65 -6.31 -3.39
N PRO A 163 -14.81 -5.75 -3.03
CA PRO A 163 -14.92 -4.61 -2.11
C PRO A 163 -14.40 -4.90 -0.70
N GLU A 164 -14.58 -6.13 -0.20
CA GLU A 164 -14.01 -6.54 1.09
C GLU A 164 -12.48 -6.65 1.04
N GLY A 165 -11.93 -7.04 -0.11
CA GLY A 165 -10.49 -7.08 -0.33
C GLY A 165 -9.87 -5.69 -0.27
N THR A 166 -10.41 -4.75 -1.04
CA THR A 166 -9.95 -3.35 -1.05
C THR A 166 -10.14 -2.69 0.31
N ARG A 167 -11.25 -2.95 1.01
CA ARG A 167 -11.48 -2.43 2.37
C ARG A 167 -10.42 -2.94 3.36
N ARG A 168 -10.14 -4.24 3.37
CA ARG A 168 -9.14 -4.83 4.27
C ARG A 168 -7.73 -4.33 3.97
N ALA A 169 -7.36 -4.26 2.69
CA ALA A 169 -6.05 -3.72 2.29
C ALA A 169 -5.90 -2.25 2.70
N CYS A 170 -6.93 -1.42 2.48
CA CYS A 170 -6.96 -0.03 2.91
C CYS A 170 -6.77 0.10 4.43
N ALA A 171 -7.50 -0.68 5.23
CA ALA A 171 -7.40 -0.65 6.69
C ALA A 171 -6.00 -1.07 7.18
N ALA A 172 -5.47 -2.18 6.66
CA ALA A 172 -4.13 -2.66 7.03
C ALA A 172 -3.03 -1.65 6.67
N LEU A 173 -3.15 -0.93 5.55
CA LEU A 173 -2.20 0.13 5.16
C LEU A 173 -2.32 1.37 6.06
N SER A 174 -3.53 1.77 6.46
CA SER A 174 -3.75 2.84 7.45
C SER A 174 -3.18 2.48 8.82
N ASP A 175 -3.33 1.21 9.24
CA ASP A 175 -2.73 0.70 10.46
C ASP A 175 -1.20 0.67 10.38
N ALA A 176 -0.64 0.26 9.24
CA ALA A 176 0.81 0.30 9.00
C ALA A 176 1.35 1.73 9.08
N ALA A 177 0.65 2.71 8.49
CA ALA A 177 1.00 4.13 8.61
C ALA A 177 0.94 4.62 10.07
N GLY A 178 -0.11 4.23 10.80
CA GLY A 178 -0.24 4.51 12.24
C GLY A 178 0.91 3.93 13.06
N ALA A 179 1.30 2.70 12.74
CA ALA A 179 2.39 2.01 13.40
C ALA A 179 3.75 2.68 13.12
N LEU A 180 4.03 3.09 11.88
CA LEU A 180 5.23 3.84 11.51
C LEU A 180 5.30 5.19 12.21
N LYS A 181 4.18 5.91 12.28
CA LYS A 181 4.09 7.20 12.99
C LYS A 181 4.37 7.06 14.49
N ALA A 182 3.88 5.99 15.11
CA ALA A 182 4.17 5.69 16.50
C ALA A 182 5.63 5.26 16.71
N ALA A 183 6.21 4.49 15.78
CA ALA A 183 7.63 4.15 15.80
C ALA A 183 8.51 5.41 15.72
N ALA A 184 8.16 6.38 14.89
CA ALA A 184 8.89 7.64 14.74
C ALA A 184 8.94 8.46 16.04
N ARG A 185 7.86 8.45 16.83
CA ARG A 185 7.83 9.13 18.14
C ARG A 185 8.78 8.52 19.18
N ALA A 186 9.11 7.23 19.03
CA ALA A 186 10.03 6.50 19.91
C ALA A 186 11.44 6.35 19.28
N CYS A 187 11.71 7.01 18.16
CA CYS A 187 12.87 6.77 17.30
C CYS A 187 14.21 7.21 17.90
N GLY A 188 14.23 8.13 18.88
CA GLY A 188 15.49 8.63 19.47
C GLY A 188 16.40 7.52 20.03
N ALA A 189 15.82 6.38 20.43
CA ALA A 189 16.55 5.21 20.92
C ALA A 189 16.88 4.16 19.84
N ALA A 190 16.39 4.32 18.61
CA ALA A 190 16.39 3.32 17.53
C ALA A 190 16.90 3.85 16.17
N ASP A 191 17.31 5.12 16.08
CA ASP A 191 17.74 5.79 14.84
C ASP A 191 18.95 5.13 14.15
N GLN A 192 19.76 4.38 14.91
CA GLN A 192 20.90 3.63 14.39
C GLN A 192 20.51 2.32 13.67
N LEU A 193 19.24 1.92 13.77
CA LEU A 193 18.75 0.68 13.18
C LEU A 193 18.42 0.90 11.70
N CYS A 194 18.68 -0.11 10.87
CA CYS A 194 18.42 -0.04 9.45
C CYS A 194 16.94 0.33 9.18
N HIS A 195 16.71 1.28 8.27
CA HIS A 195 15.38 1.77 7.88
C HIS A 195 14.54 2.44 8.97
N MET A 196 15.11 2.68 10.15
CA MET A 196 14.41 3.29 11.28
C MET A 196 14.64 4.79 11.40
N THR A 197 15.43 5.41 10.51
CA THR A 197 15.63 6.86 10.58
C THR A 197 14.34 7.62 10.34
N GLU A 198 14.20 8.81 10.95
CA GLU A 198 13.00 9.64 10.77
C GLU A 198 12.63 9.86 9.29
N PRO A 199 13.57 10.14 8.35
CA PRO A 199 13.26 10.21 6.93
C PRO A 199 12.73 8.89 6.34
N CYS A 200 13.25 7.73 6.76
CA CYS A 200 12.76 6.43 6.30
C CYS A 200 11.32 6.20 6.76
N LEU A 201 11.06 6.38 8.06
CA LEU A 201 9.74 6.18 8.65
C LEU A 201 8.70 7.10 8.01
N ALA A 202 9.02 8.39 7.83
CA ALA A 202 8.14 9.35 7.16
C ALA A 202 7.89 9.00 5.69
N THR A 203 8.87 8.44 4.99
CA THR A 203 8.72 7.99 3.60
C THR A 203 7.81 6.77 3.51
N PHE A 204 7.99 5.80 4.41
CA PHE A 204 7.14 4.61 4.44
C PHE A 204 5.72 4.94 4.88
N GLU A 205 5.53 5.81 5.87
CA GLU A 205 4.19 6.28 6.28
C GLU A 205 3.45 6.87 5.08
N ARG A 206 4.12 7.79 4.37
CA ARG A 206 3.54 8.44 3.19
C ARG A 206 3.21 7.42 2.09
N LEU A 207 4.08 6.43 1.85
CA LEU A 207 3.84 5.35 0.90
C LEU A 207 2.64 4.49 1.29
N MET A 208 2.50 4.12 2.57
CA MET A 208 1.36 3.34 3.06
C MET A 208 0.05 4.10 2.84
N LEU A 209 0.01 5.41 3.13
CA LEU A 209 -1.17 6.24 2.89
C LEU A 209 -1.50 6.39 1.41
N ALA A 210 -0.50 6.54 0.52
CA ALA A 210 -0.74 6.59 -0.91
C ALA A 210 -1.37 5.29 -1.43
N GLN A 211 -0.87 4.14 -0.97
CA GLN A 211 -1.44 2.82 -1.31
C GLN A 211 -2.83 2.59 -0.71
N ALA A 212 -3.10 3.12 0.49
CA ALA A 212 -4.42 3.06 1.11
C ALA A 212 -5.43 3.87 0.30
N LEU A 213 -5.05 5.06 -0.18
CA LEU A 213 -5.90 5.89 -1.02
C LEU A 213 -6.11 5.25 -2.41
N GLU A 214 -5.12 4.57 -2.97
CA GLU A 214 -5.28 3.71 -4.16
C GLU A 214 -6.37 2.65 -3.93
N CYS A 215 -6.34 1.92 -2.80
CA CYS A 215 -7.39 0.97 -2.46
C CYS A 215 -8.78 1.64 -2.31
N PHE A 216 -8.81 2.84 -1.73
CA PHE A 216 -10.04 3.62 -1.61
C PHE A 216 -10.59 4.01 -2.99
N PHE A 217 -9.71 4.42 -3.91
CA PHE A 217 -10.07 4.73 -5.30
C PHE A 217 -10.66 3.51 -6.02
N GLU A 218 -9.99 2.35 -5.94
CA GLU A 218 -10.49 1.10 -6.52
C GLU A 218 -11.91 0.79 -6.03
N ARG A 219 -12.15 0.95 -4.73
CA ARG A 219 -13.48 0.77 -4.12
C ARG A 219 -14.49 1.82 -4.59
N ALA A 220 -14.09 3.08 -4.75
CA ALA A 220 -14.97 4.14 -5.22
C ALA A 220 -15.44 3.89 -6.66
N VAL A 221 -14.54 3.48 -7.54
CA VAL A 221 -14.88 3.12 -8.93
C VAL A 221 -15.78 1.88 -8.96
N ALA A 222 -15.42 0.81 -8.24
CA ALA A 222 -16.24 -0.41 -8.18
C ALA A 222 -17.63 -0.16 -7.57
N GLY A 223 -17.74 0.79 -6.64
CA GLY A 223 -19.00 1.20 -6.03
C GLY A 223 -19.82 2.20 -6.85
N GLY A 224 -19.43 2.48 -8.11
CA GLY A 224 -20.17 3.36 -9.02
C GLY A 224 -20.23 4.81 -8.55
N LYS A 225 -19.19 5.31 -7.88
CA LYS A 225 -19.12 6.74 -7.50
C LYS A 225 -19.03 7.61 -8.75
N GLN A 226 -19.63 8.80 -8.66
CA GLN A 226 -19.68 9.79 -9.74
C GLN A 226 -18.29 10.10 -10.31
N PRO A 227 -18.14 10.27 -11.64
CA PRO A 227 -16.83 10.50 -12.25
C PRO A 227 -16.08 11.70 -11.67
N ALA A 228 -16.78 12.79 -11.34
CA ALA A 228 -16.17 13.96 -10.69
C ALA A 228 -15.52 13.62 -9.33
N VAL A 229 -16.10 12.69 -8.56
CA VAL A 229 -15.54 12.23 -7.29
C VAL A 229 -14.33 11.33 -7.53
N CYS A 230 -14.45 10.39 -8.46
CA CYS A 230 -13.34 9.48 -8.83
C CYS A 230 -12.13 10.26 -9.36
N SER A 231 -12.36 11.33 -10.13
CA SER A 231 -11.33 12.26 -10.60
C SER A 231 -10.53 12.87 -9.44
N LYS A 232 -11.22 13.46 -8.45
CA LYS A 232 -10.58 14.09 -7.28
C LYS A 232 -9.75 13.10 -6.47
N ILE A 233 -10.28 11.89 -6.26
CA ILE A 233 -9.55 10.82 -5.54
C ILE A 233 -8.31 10.41 -6.34
N ALA A 234 -8.44 10.08 -7.62
CA ALA A 234 -7.31 9.69 -8.49
C ALA A 234 -6.24 10.79 -8.54
N ARG A 235 -6.67 12.07 -8.61
CA ARG A 235 -5.74 13.19 -8.59
C ARG A 235 -4.96 13.24 -7.28
N GLN A 236 -5.61 13.04 -6.13
CA GLN A 236 -4.92 12.99 -4.85
C GLN A 236 -3.95 11.79 -4.77
N VAL A 237 -4.33 10.60 -5.26
CA VAL A 237 -3.42 9.44 -5.32
C VAL A 237 -2.17 9.76 -6.15
N SER A 238 -2.34 10.43 -7.30
CA SER A 238 -1.22 10.87 -8.14
C SER A 238 -0.28 11.82 -7.39
N LEU A 239 -0.82 12.79 -6.66
CA LEU A 239 -0.03 13.76 -5.88
C LEU A 239 0.70 13.08 -4.72
N ASP A 240 0.01 12.19 -4.01
CA ASP A 240 0.59 11.43 -2.91
C ASP A 240 1.78 10.57 -3.38
N TYR A 241 1.67 9.91 -4.55
CA TYR A 241 2.80 9.19 -5.12
C TYR A 241 3.93 10.10 -5.60
N GLN A 242 3.65 11.31 -6.11
CA GLN A 242 4.69 12.28 -6.43
C GLN A 242 5.46 12.70 -5.17
N GLU A 243 4.76 12.92 -4.06
CA GLU A 243 5.39 13.22 -2.76
C GLU A 243 6.29 12.06 -2.30
N VAL A 244 5.82 10.82 -2.42
CA VAL A 244 6.64 9.62 -2.13
C VAL A 244 7.88 9.58 -3.04
N SER A 245 7.74 9.90 -4.32
CA SER A 245 8.88 9.95 -5.27
C SER A 245 9.93 10.97 -4.83
N VAL A 246 9.53 12.14 -4.34
CA VAL A 246 10.48 13.14 -3.83
C VAL A 246 11.21 12.61 -2.59
N LYS A 247 10.46 12.08 -1.62
CA LYS A 247 11.01 11.52 -0.38
C LYS A 247 11.99 10.38 -0.62
N LEU A 248 11.63 9.43 -1.50
CA LEU A 248 12.52 8.35 -1.90
C LEU A 248 13.79 8.85 -2.60
N GLY A 249 13.71 9.94 -3.37
CA GLY A 249 14.88 10.59 -3.98
C GLY A 249 15.85 11.12 -2.91
N SER A 250 15.32 11.73 -1.85
CA SER A 250 16.13 12.15 -0.70
C SER A 250 16.79 10.97 0.01
N LEU A 251 16.06 9.86 0.22
CA LEU A 251 16.64 8.64 0.81
C LEU A 251 17.78 8.05 -0.05
N GLN A 252 17.64 8.10 -1.38
CA GLN A 252 18.69 7.66 -2.31
C GLN A 252 19.94 8.54 -2.23
N GLN A 253 19.78 9.87 -2.11
CA GLN A 253 20.89 10.79 -1.90
C GLN A 253 21.61 10.54 -0.57
N GLN A 254 20.85 10.14 0.46
CA GLN A 254 21.37 9.72 1.77
C GLN A 254 21.90 8.28 1.79
N GLN A 255 21.97 7.60 0.63
CA GLN A 255 22.46 6.23 0.48
C GLN A 255 21.73 5.20 1.36
N GLN A 256 20.47 5.45 1.71
CA GLN A 256 19.65 4.48 2.43
C GLN A 256 19.40 3.24 1.57
N PRO A 257 19.40 2.02 2.13
CA PRO A 257 19.36 0.76 1.37
C PRO A 257 17.96 0.42 0.83
N ILE A 258 17.37 1.31 0.03
CA ILE A 258 16.05 1.14 -0.58
C ILE A 258 16.16 0.42 -1.93
N ASP A 259 15.23 -0.49 -2.21
CA ASP A 259 15.15 -1.16 -3.50
C ASP A 259 14.97 -0.14 -4.64
N LYS A 260 15.85 -0.22 -5.62
CA LYS A 260 15.89 0.71 -6.76
C LYS A 260 14.64 0.64 -7.65
N SER A 261 13.87 -0.44 -7.58
CA SER A 261 12.61 -0.61 -8.31
C SER A 261 11.47 0.27 -7.79
N TRP A 262 11.54 0.71 -6.53
CA TRP A 262 10.48 1.50 -5.90
C TRP A 262 10.27 2.84 -6.59
N MET A 263 11.37 3.53 -6.91
CA MET A 263 11.33 4.86 -7.52
C MET A 263 10.57 4.84 -8.85
N PRO A 264 10.94 4.01 -9.84
CA PRO A 264 10.17 3.91 -11.08
C PRO A 264 8.74 3.40 -10.88
N GLN A 265 8.49 2.50 -9.92
CA GLN A 265 7.13 2.01 -9.65
C GLN A 265 6.20 3.10 -9.11
N VAL A 266 6.68 3.92 -8.16
CA VAL A 266 5.94 5.06 -7.62
C VAL A 266 5.69 6.11 -8.69
N GLN A 267 6.71 6.45 -9.50
CA GLN A 267 6.56 7.38 -10.62
C GLN A 267 5.58 6.88 -11.68
N ALA A 268 5.60 5.58 -11.99
CA ALA A 268 4.66 4.95 -12.90
C ALA A 268 3.22 5.03 -12.38
N LYS A 269 3.00 4.71 -11.10
CA LYS A 269 1.68 4.85 -10.45
C LYS A 269 1.21 6.31 -10.43
N ALA A 270 2.09 7.28 -10.16
CA ALA A 270 1.75 8.69 -10.24
C ALA A 270 1.24 9.09 -11.64
N ALA A 271 1.95 8.68 -12.71
CA ALA A 271 1.52 8.95 -14.08
C ALA A 271 0.18 8.27 -14.42
N TYR A 272 0.01 7.00 -14.03
CA TYR A 272 -1.24 6.25 -14.19
C TYR A 272 -2.43 6.96 -13.55
N PHE A 273 -2.30 7.38 -12.29
CA PHE A 273 -3.39 8.04 -11.57
C PHE A 273 -3.66 9.47 -12.07
N HIS A 274 -2.66 10.16 -12.62
CA HIS A 274 -2.87 11.46 -13.24
C HIS A 274 -3.70 11.34 -14.54
N ALA A 275 -3.39 10.36 -15.39
CA ALA A 275 -4.18 10.05 -16.57
C ALA A 275 -5.60 9.57 -16.20
N THR A 276 -5.71 8.73 -15.16
CA THR A 276 -6.99 8.26 -14.62
C THR A 276 -7.87 9.42 -14.12
N ALA A 277 -7.29 10.38 -13.40
CA ALA A 277 -8.00 11.56 -12.95
C ALA A 277 -8.53 12.39 -14.13
N SER A 278 -7.72 12.54 -15.16
CA SER A 278 -8.07 13.28 -16.38
C SER A 278 -9.20 12.59 -17.15
N LEU A 279 -9.17 11.25 -17.26
CA LEU A 279 -10.25 10.44 -17.83
C LEU A 279 -11.57 10.64 -17.08
N HIS A 280 -11.58 10.48 -15.75
CA HIS A 280 -12.79 10.63 -14.95
C HIS A 280 -13.33 12.07 -14.95
N TYR A 281 -12.47 13.07 -15.05
CA TYR A 281 -12.90 14.46 -15.20
C TYR A 281 -13.50 14.72 -16.58
N ALA A 282 -12.91 14.18 -17.65
CA ALA A 282 -13.48 14.27 -18.99
C ALA A 282 -14.87 13.62 -19.05
N ARG A 283 -15.06 12.48 -18.36
CA ARG A 283 -16.37 11.84 -18.21
C ARG A 283 -17.39 12.76 -17.53
N SER A 284 -17.03 13.44 -16.43
CA SER A 284 -17.96 14.37 -15.78
C SER A 284 -18.31 15.57 -16.65
N LEU A 285 -17.33 16.12 -17.38
CA LEU A 285 -17.58 17.19 -18.34
C LEU A 285 -18.54 16.74 -19.45
N ARG A 286 -18.41 15.51 -19.95
CA ARG A 286 -19.36 14.97 -20.95
C ARG A 286 -20.76 14.75 -20.38
N GLU A 287 -20.90 14.45 -19.09
CA GLU A 287 -22.20 14.38 -18.41
C GLU A 287 -22.85 15.76 -18.27
N GLU A 288 -22.06 16.83 -18.15
CA GLU A 288 -22.57 18.22 -18.12
C GLU A 288 -23.16 18.66 -19.48
N GLY A 289 -22.66 18.13 -20.59
CA GLY A 289 -23.24 18.33 -21.93
C GLY A 289 -22.67 19.55 -22.69
N PRO A 290 -23.51 20.30 -23.44
CA PRO A 290 -23.02 21.42 -24.25
C PRO A 290 -22.30 22.49 -23.42
N GLY A 291 -21.12 22.91 -23.88
CA GLY A 291 -20.24 23.90 -23.26
C GLY A 291 -18.99 23.32 -22.58
N SER A 292 -18.94 22.01 -22.37
CA SER A 292 -17.85 21.32 -21.66
C SER A 292 -17.18 20.19 -22.46
N VAL A 293 -17.73 19.82 -23.63
CA VAL A 293 -17.21 18.72 -24.46
C VAL A 293 -15.86 19.06 -25.08
N GLY A 294 -15.66 20.32 -25.49
CA GLY A 294 -14.37 20.80 -25.98
C GLY A 294 -13.26 20.62 -24.95
N GLU A 295 -13.53 20.96 -23.68
CA GLU A 295 -12.59 20.72 -22.58
C GLU A 295 -12.39 19.21 -22.33
N ALA A 296 -13.44 18.40 -22.39
CA ALA A 296 -13.34 16.94 -22.22
C ALA A 296 -12.34 16.32 -23.22
N VAL A 297 -12.41 16.72 -24.49
CA VAL A 297 -11.44 16.31 -25.53
C VAL A 297 -10.01 16.71 -25.15
N ALA A 298 -9.81 17.96 -24.70
CA ALA A 298 -8.49 18.44 -24.29
C ALA A 298 -7.92 17.66 -23.10
N ARG A 299 -8.77 17.30 -22.12
CA ARG A 299 -8.41 16.49 -20.95
C ARG A 299 -8.02 15.06 -21.32
N LEU A 300 -8.72 14.45 -22.28
CA LEU A 300 -8.38 13.12 -22.79
C LEU A 300 -7.06 13.13 -23.57
N ARG A 301 -6.81 14.14 -24.41
CA ARG A 301 -5.50 14.34 -25.09
C ARG A 301 -4.36 14.49 -24.08
N PHE A 302 -4.60 15.25 -23.00
CA PHE A 302 -3.64 15.37 -21.91
C PHE A 302 -3.37 14.04 -21.20
N ALA A 303 -4.40 13.23 -20.95
CA ALA A 303 -4.22 11.90 -20.37
C ALA A 303 -3.33 10.99 -21.23
N VAL A 304 -3.50 11.01 -22.56
CA VAL A 304 -2.63 10.28 -23.50
C VAL A 304 -1.18 10.79 -23.40
N SER A 305 -0.96 12.10 -23.39
CA SER A 305 0.40 12.67 -23.35
C SER A 305 1.14 12.33 -22.06
N VAL A 306 0.46 12.28 -20.92
CA VAL A 306 1.01 11.81 -19.64
C VAL A 306 1.49 10.36 -19.74
N LEU A 307 0.68 9.47 -20.32
CA LEU A 307 1.02 8.05 -20.47
C LEU A 307 2.15 7.83 -21.47
N ASP A 308 2.18 8.59 -22.57
CA ASP A 308 3.24 8.52 -23.58
C ASP A 308 4.59 9.02 -23.02
N ALA A 309 4.58 10.13 -22.29
CA ALA A 309 5.77 10.65 -21.61
C ALA A 309 6.33 9.62 -20.61
N ALA A 310 5.45 8.99 -19.82
CA ALA A 310 5.85 7.97 -18.87
C ALA A 310 6.33 6.67 -19.54
N SER A 311 5.87 6.36 -20.74
CA SER A 311 6.23 5.17 -21.52
C SER A 311 7.50 5.34 -22.38
N GLY A 312 8.07 6.55 -22.41
CA GLY A 312 9.30 6.87 -23.13
C GLY A 312 10.49 5.96 -22.75
N LYS A 313 11.57 6.00 -23.54
CA LYS A 313 12.74 5.10 -23.37
C LYS A 313 13.35 5.15 -21.96
N THR A 314 13.34 6.31 -21.32
CA THR A 314 13.84 6.58 -19.97
C THR A 314 12.72 6.75 -18.95
N GLY A 315 11.46 6.62 -19.38
CA GLY A 315 10.28 6.83 -18.53
C GLY A 315 10.02 5.66 -17.58
N PRO A 316 9.28 5.90 -16.49
CA PRO A 316 9.01 4.90 -15.46
C PRO A 316 8.18 3.70 -15.95
N LEU A 317 7.39 3.85 -17.02
CA LEU A 317 6.64 2.78 -17.68
C LEU A 317 7.40 2.16 -18.88
N GLY A 318 8.61 2.65 -19.19
CA GLY A 318 9.42 2.17 -20.29
C GLY A 318 9.77 0.68 -20.18
N LYS A 319 9.99 0.00 -21.31
CA LYS A 319 10.24 -1.46 -21.36
C LYS A 319 11.42 -1.94 -20.51
N LYS A 320 12.44 -1.08 -20.33
CA LYS A 320 13.65 -1.37 -19.54
C LYS A 320 13.55 -0.89 -18.08
N SER A 321 12.46 -0.23 -17.71
CA SER A 321 12.22 0.22 -16.33
C SER A 321 12.08 -1.01 -15.42
N PRO A 322 12.65 -0.99 -14.19
CA PRO A 322 12.43 -2.03 -13.19
C PRO A 322 11.01 -2.01 -12.59
N CYS A 323 10.10 -1.18 -13.13
CA CYS A 323 8.68 -1.17 -12.77
C CYS A 323 8.01 -2.52 -13.08
N ALA A 324 7.20 -2.99 -12.13
CA ALA A 324 6.46 -4.24 -12.24
C ALA A 324 5.62 -4.32 -13.53
N ALA A 325 5.63 -5.49 -14.18
CA ALA A 325 4.90 -5.71 -15.44
C ALA A 325 3.40 -5.40 -15.29
N ALA A 326 2.79 -5.80 -14.18
CA ALA A 326 1.37 -5.53 -13.91
C ALA A 326 1.01 -4.04 -13.89
N VAL A 327 1.93 -3.16 -13.47
CA VAL A 327 1.72 -1.69 -13.51
C VAL A 327 1.80 -1.19 -14.96
N ARG A 328 2.76 -1.69 -15.74
CA ARG A 328 2.86 -1.38 -17.18
C ARG A 328 1.63 -1.86 -17.95
N ASP A 329 1.14 -3.05 -17.65
CA ASP A 329 -0.05 -3.61 -18.27
C ASP A 329 -1.31 -2.82 -17.89
N ALA A 330 -1.42 -2.37 -16.64
CA ALA A 330 -2.51 -1.49 -16.20
C ALA A 330 -2.49 -0.15 -16.95
N ALA A 331 -1.33 0.48 -17.09
CA ALA A 331 -1.18 1.70 -17.87
C ALA A 331 -1.48 1.51 -19.35
N ALA A 332 -1.08 0.37 -19.94
CA ALA A 332 -1.40 0.05 -21.33
C ALA A 332 -2.91 -0.16 -21.55
N ARG A 333 -3.62 -0.75 -20.59
CA ARG A 333 -5.09 -0.86 -20.62
C ARG A 333 -5.76 0.51 -20.51
N LEU A 334 -5.32 1.32 -19.54
CA LEU A 334 -5.82 2.69 -19.38
C LEU A 334 -5.59 3.53 -20.65
N ARG A 335 -4.43 3.41 -21.29
CA ARG A 335 -4.13 4.11 -22.54
C ARG A 335 -5.16 3.79 -23.63
N LYS A 336 -5.48 2.50 -23.82
CA LYS A 336 -6.51 2.08 -24.80
C LYS A 336 -7.90 2.62 -24.46
N GLU A 337 -8.25 2.63 -23.18
CA GLU A 337 -9.53 3.18 -22.70
C GLU A 337 -9.63 4.69 -22.97
N VAL A 338 -8.58 5.45 -22.62
CA VAL A 338 -8.50 6.89 -22.87
C VAL A 338 -8.54 7.19 -24.37
N GLU A 339 -7.85 6.43 -25.21
CA GLU A 339 -7.86 6.62 -26.67
C GLU A 339 -9.24 6.32 -27.28
N ALA A 340 -9.96 5.31 -26.78
CA ALA A 340 -11.31 5.02 -27.22
C ALA A 340 -12.27 6.16 -26.86
N GLU A 341 -12.24 6.63 -25.60
CA GLU A 341 -13.08 7.76 -25.18
C GLU A 341 -12.71 9.07 -25.86
N LEU A 342 -11.43 9.28 -26.18
CA LEU A 342 -10.98 10.42 -26.96
C LEU A 342 -11.60 10.39 -28.36
N ALA A 343 -11.55 9.24 -29.04
CA ALA A 343 -12.12 9.09 -30.38
C ALA A 343 -13.64 9.35 -30.38
N ASP A 344 -14.35 8.85 -29.38
CA ASP A 344 -15.79 9.08 -29.22
C ASP A 344 -16.09 10.55 -28.93
N ALA A 345 -15.37 11.19 -28.00
CA ALA A 345 -15.54 12.60 -27.68
C ALA A 345 -15.21 13.53 -28.85
N GLU A 346 -14.16 13.22 -29.63
CA GLU A 346 -13.81 13.97 -30.84
C GLU A 346 -14.89 13.82 -31.93
N LYS A 347 -15.44 12.61 -32.10
CA LYS A 347 -16.53 12.36 -33.04
C LYS A 347 -17.79 13.14 -32.64
N ASP A 348 -18.20 13.04 -31.38
CA ASP A 348 -19.35 13.76 -30.83
C ASP A 348 -19.18 15.28 -31.01
N ASN A 349 -17.99 15.81 -30.68
CA ASN A 349 -17.70 17.22 -30.83
C ASN A 349 -17.71 17.67 -32.30
N CYS A 350 -17.23 16.85 -33.23
CA CYS A 350 -17.23 17.17 -34.66
C CYS A 350 -18.59 17.02 -35.34
N GLN A 351 -19.56 16.34 -34.73
CA GLN A 351 -20.87 16.04 -35.35
C GLN A 351 -22.04 16.74 -34.66
N VAL A 352 -21.93 17.03 -33.36
CA VAL A 352 -23.04 17.51 -32.53
C VAL A 352 -22.72 18.87 -31.90
N TYR A 353 -21.61 18.98 -31.18
CA TYR A 353 -21.37 20.13 -30.30
C TYR A 353 -20.60 21.28 -30.96
N PHE A 354 -19.65 20.96 -31.85
CA PHE A 354 -18.79 21.91 -32.55
C PHE A 354 -18.05 22.89 -31.63
N GLU A 355 -17.70 22.44 -30.42
CA GLU A 355 -17.03 23.28 -29.44
C GLU A 355 -15.54 23.41 -29.75
N ARG A 356 -14.99 24.58 -29.45
CA ARG A 356 -13.55 24.81 -29.55
C ARG A 356 -12.83 24.01 -28.47
N VAL A 357 -11.91 23.14 -28.89
CA VAL A 357 -11.02 22.42 -27.98
C VAL A 357 -9.96 23.40 -27.44
N PRO A 358 -9.88 23.64 -26.12
CA PRO A 358 -8.88 24.53 -25.53
C PRO A 358 -7.47 23.94 -25.65
N ALA A 359 -6.48 24.82 -25.66
CA ALA A 359 -5.07 24.43 -25.62
C ALA A 359 -4.69 23.91 -24.21
N ALA A 360 -3.69 23.03 -24.16
CA ALA A 360 -3.31 22.33 -22.92
C ALA A 360 -2.79 23.27 -21.81
N ASP A 361 -2.18 24.40 -22.18
CA ASP A 361 -1.65 25.42 -21.28
C ASP A 361 -2.73 26.28 -20.62
N VAL A 362 -3.93 26.34 -21.21
CA VAL A 362 -5.08 27.07 -20.67
C VAL A 362 -5.93 26.19 -19.74
N LEU A 363 -5.69 24.88 -19.71
CA LEU A 363 -6.43 23.97 -18.83
C LEU A 363 -6.10 24.24 -17.36
N THR A 364 -7.15 24.42 -16.56
CA THR A 364 -7.03 24.55 -15.11
C THR A 364 -6.49 23.26 -14.49
N ALA A 365 -5.74 23.38 -13.40
CA ALA A 365 -5.29 22.20 -12.66
C ALA A 365 -6.49 21.38 -12.17
N LEU A 366 -6.40 20.05 -12.29
CA LEU A 366 -7.45 19.16 -11.81
C LEU A 366 -7.65 19.32 -10.29
N PRO A 367 -8.89 19.47 -9.81
CA PRO A 367 -9.17 19.49 -8.38
C PRO A 367 -8.72 18.20 -7.70
N ALA A 368 -8.10 18.31 -6.54
CA ALA A 368 -7.78 17.19 -5.66
C ALA A 368 -8.77 17.12 -4.48
N LEU A 369 -8.52 16.25 -3.51
CA LEU A 369 -9.35 16.15 -2.31
C LEU A 369 -9.12 17.36 -1.39
N ALA A 370 -10.20 17.96 -0.89
CA ALA A 370 -10.12 19.06 0.08
C ALA A 370 -9.72 18.58 1.48
N SER A 371 -9.97 17.31 1.79
CA SER A 371 -9.64 16.67 3.06
C SER A 371 -9.14 15.25 2.82
N PRO A 372 -8.18 14.76 3.62
CA PRO A 372 -7.67 13.40 3.48
C PRO A 372 -8.77 12.36 3.77
N LEU A 373 -8.95 11.39 2.87
CA LEU A 373 -9.87 10.25 3.06
C LEU A 373 -9.21 9.07 3.78
N VAL A 374 -7.88 9.08 3.88
CA VAL A 374 -7.08 8.10 4.61
C VAL A 374 -6.12 8.85 5.52
N GLN A 375 -5.96 8.33 6.73
CA GLN A 375 -5.07 8.87 7.75
C GLN A 375 -4.36 7.72 8.48
N PRO A 376 -3.22 7.98 9.13
CA PRO A 376 -2.60 7.01 10.04
C PRO A 376 -3.58 6.65 11.16
N THR A 377 -3.83 5.36 11.36
CA THR A 377 -4.66 4.89 12.48
C THR A 377 -4.02 5.28 13.81
N ALA A 378 -4.82 5.71 14.79
CA ALA A 378 -4.32 5.99 16.14
C ALA A 378 -3.73 4.72 16.77
N VAL A 379 -2.64 4.84 17.54
CA VAL A 379 -1.89 3.68 18.05
C VAL A 379 -2.77 2.76 18.90
N GLU A 380 -3.70 3.33 19.67
CA GLU A 380 -4.65 2.60 20.51
C GLU A 380 -5.58 1.72 19.67
N ALA A 381 -5.97 2.19 18.48
CA ALA A 381 -6.78 1.43 17.54
C ALA A 381 -5.93 0.41 16.76
N VAL A 382 -4.68 0.74 16.41
CA VAL A 382 -3.74 -0.23 15.80
C VAL A 382 -3.51 -1.44 16.71
N LEU A 383 -3.46 -1.24 18.01
CA LEU A 383 -3.20 -2.28 19.01
C LEU A 383 -4.43 -3.05 19.49
N ARG A 384 -5.64 -2.66 19.06
CA ARG A 384 -6.90 -3.33 19.45
C ARG A 384 -6.97 -4.75 18.86
N GLU A 385 -7.57 -5.69 19.60
CA GLU A 385 -7.88 -7.01 19.06
C GLU A 385 -8.97 -6.91 17.97
N ALA A 386 -8.91 -7.80 16.98
CA ALA A 386 -9.84 -7.78 15.85
C ALA A 386 -11.28 -8.19 16.22
N ASP A 387 -11.51 -8.64 17.46
CA ASP A 387 -12.79 -9.17 17.91
C ASP A 387 -13.52 -8.16 18.81
N GLY A 388 -14.42 -7.40 18.20
CA GLY A 388 -15.35 -6.51 18.91
C GLY A 388 -16.09 -5.50 18.02
N GLU A 389 -15.53 -5.10 16.88
CA GLU A 389 -16.13 -4.08 16.01
C GLU A 389 -16.80 -4.64 14.74
N SER A 390 -16.62 -5.92 14.42
CA SER A 390 -17.43 -6.62 13.41
C SER A 390 -18.92 -6.70 13.79
N ALA A 391 -19.25 -6.55 15.08
CA ALA A 391 -20.63 -6.39 15.55
C ALA A 391 -21.17 -4.95 15.43
N LEU A 392 -20.29 -3.94 15.47
CA LEU A 392 -20.67 -2.52 15.43
C LEU A 392 -20.68 -1.92 14.01
N ALA A 393 -19.99 -2.55 13.06
CA ALA A 393 -20.04 -2.18 11.64
C ALA A 393 -21.39 -2.52 10.97
N ASN A 394 -22.25 -3.30 11.63
CA ASN A 394 -23.62 -3.59 11.22
C ASN A 394 -24.66 -2.85 12.08
N GLY A 395 -24.50 -1.54 12.27
CA GLY A 395 -25.62 -0.62 12.58
C GLY A 395 -26.47 -0.89 13.84
N GLY A 396 -25.97 -1.59 14.86
CA GLY A 396 -26.67 -1.80 16.14
C GLY A 396 -26.01 -1.04 17.28
N ALA A 397 -26.74 -0.13 17.93
CA ALA A 397 -26.25 0.62 19.09
C ALA A 397 -25.82 -0.33 20.24
N PRO A 398 -24.70 -0.05 20.94
CA PRO A 398 -24.25 -0.91 22.03
C PRO A 398 -25.15 -0.73 23.27
N THR A 399 -25.81 -1.81 23.69
CA THR A 399 -26.43 -1.89 25.01
C THR A 399 -25.32 -2.12 26.04
N ILE A 400 -25.03 -1.09 26.82
CA ILE A 400 -24.19 -1.17 28.01
C ILE A 400 -24.94 -2.01 29.05
N ARG A 401 -24.41 -3.16 29.46
CA ARG A 401 -24.78 -3.78 30.73
C ARG A 401 -23.68 -3.50 31.74
N ARG A 402 -24.11 -2.90 32.84
CA ARG A 402 -23.36 -2.65 34.08
C ARG A 402 -22.93 -3.95 34.75
#